data_AF-A0AAW9DCD3-F1
#
_entry.id   AF-A0AAW9DCD3-F1
#
_cell.length_a   1.000
_cell.length_b   1.000
_cell.length_c   1.000
_cell.angle_alpha   90.00
_cell.angle_beta   90.00
_cell.angle_gamma   90.00
#
_symmetry.space_group_name_H-M   'P 1'
#
loop_
_entity.id
_entity.type
_entity.pdbx_description
1 polymer ?
#
loop_
_entity_poly.entity_id
_entity_poly.type
_entity_poly.pdbx_seq_one_letter_code
_entity_poly.pdbx_strand_id
1 'polypeptide(L)'
;MQSKNVPKEHIANDFETLKPEIDALTYIHEVLFSNENLFGAHGKFVEQNFKSYHKENLANFILENKHKTIKQFKNGEISYKGTALGGCIATEACDSRLTRSVTACLECHGAVLKKSKIDNVIQNHKIFMEILDKNSIEYNTEMSDLKILEEISAKLIKE
;
A
#
# COMPACT_ATOMS: atom_id res chain seq x y z
N MET A 1 -11.18 23.11 -3.63
CA MET A 1 -11.26 22.78 -5.07
C MET A 1 -12.67 23.10 -5.51
N GLN A 2 -12.85 24.00 -6.47
CA GLN A 2 -14.18 24.43 -6.94
C GLN A 2 -14.95 23.21 -7.44
N SER A 3 -16.16 22.99 -6.92
CA SER A 3 -17.06 21.95 -7.40
C SER A 3 -17.33 22.21 -8.87
N LYS A 4 -16.73 21.42 -9.76
CA LYS A 4 -17.20 21.36 -11.14
C LYS A 4 -18.69 21.00 -11.06
N ASN A 5 -19.51 21.71 -11.80
CA ASN A 5 -20.95 21.50 -11.85
C ASN A 5 -21.22 20.19 -12.62
N VAL A 6 -20.94 19.07 -11.96
CA VAL A 6 -21.06 17.72 -12.50
C VAL A 6 -22.55 17.35 -12.47
N PRO A 7 -23.15 17.00 -13.63
CA PRO A 7 -24.55 16.56 -13.67
C PRO A 7 -24.80 15.41 -12.69
N LYS A 8 -26.00 15.32 -12.11
CA LYS A 8 -26.31 14.30 -11.08
C LYS A 8 -26.13 12.88 -11.60
N GLU A 9 -26.41 12.65 -12.87
CA GLU A 9 -26.33 11.35 -13.54
C GLU A 9 -24.91 11.01 -14.03
N HIS A 10 -23.92 11.87 -13.77
CA HIS A 10 -22.55 11.64 -14.18
C HIS A 10 -21.86 10.61 -13.27
N ILE A 11 -21.15 9.65 -13.87
CA ILE A 11 -20.42 8.56 -13.19
C ILE A 11 -19.47 9.01 -12.07
N ALA A 12 -19.00 10.26 -12.10
CA ALA A 12 -18.17 10.81 -11.03
C ALA A 12 -18.88 10.81 -9.67
N ASN A 13 -20.20 11.04 -9.64
CA ASN A 13 -20.98 11.02 -8.39
C ASN A 13 -21.11 9.58 -7.84
N ASP A 14 -21.27 8.59 -8.74
CA ASP A 14 -21.24 7.18 -8.36
C ASP A 14 -19.87 6.82 -7.79
N PHE A 15 -18.80 7.30 -8.44
CA PHE A 15 -17.44 7.05 -8.00
C PHE A 15 -17.14 7.67 -6.63
N GLU A 16 -17.57 8.91 -6.38
CA GLU A 16 -17.44 9.55 -5.06
C GLU A 16 -18.16 8.76 -3.96
N THR A 17 -19.32 8.19 -4.28
CA THR A 17 -20.13 7.42 -3.32
C THR A 17 -19.58 6.02 -3.07
N LEU A 18 -19.13 5.34 -4.13
CA LEU A 18 -18.70 3.94 -4.08
C LEU A 18 -17.24 3.78 -3.67
N LYS A 19 -16.37 4.77 -3.97
CA LYS A 19 -14.93 4.67 -3.75
C LYS A 19 -14.56 4.31 -2.30
N PRO A 20 -15.10 4.95 -1.25
CA PRO A 20 -14.74 4.59 0.12
C PRO A 20 -15.09 3.13 0.46
N GLU A 21 -16.18 2.62 -0.09
CA GLU A 21 -16.58 1.22 0.11
C GLU A 21 -15.66 0.26 -0.64
N ILE A 22 -15.29 0.58 -1.88
CA ILE A 22 -14.32 -0.20 -2.67
C ILE A 22 -12.95 -0.23 -1.97
N ASP A 23 -12.47 0.92 -1.50
CA ASP A 23 -11.18 1.04 -0.81
C ASP A 23 -11.20 0.24 0.50
N ALA A 24 -12.31 0.27 1.26
CA ALA A 24 -12.48 -0.52 2.49
C ALA A 24 -12.46 -2.03 2.23
N LEU A 25 -13.19 -2.48 1.20
CA LEU A 25 -13.20 -3.90 0.82
C LEU A 25 -11.83 -4.36 0.34
N THR A 26 -11.12 -3.50 -0.41
CA THR A 26 -9.77 -3.79 -0.87
C THR A 26 -8.80 -3.86 0.32
N TYR A 27 -8.91 -2.98 1.31
CA TYR A 27 -8.14 -3.07 2.55
C TYR A 27 -8.39 -4.37 3.31
N ILE A 28 -9.66 -4.74 3.48
CA ILE A 28 -10.04 -6.00 4.14
C ILE A 28 -9.38 -7.19 3.43
N HIS A 29 -9.45 -7.24 2.10
CA HIS A 29 -8.86 -8.30 1.31
C HIS A 29 -7.32 -8.30 1.36
N GLU A 30 -6.70 -7.17 1.00
CA GLU A 30 -5.26 -7.08 0.80
C GLU A 30 -4.47 -7.05 2.10
N VAL A 31 -5.06 -6.57 3.20
CA VAL A 31 -4.37 -6.34 4.47
C VAL A 31 -4.86 -7.33 5.52
N LEU A 32 -6.14 -7.26 5.88
CA LEU A 32 -6.66 -8.06 7.01
C LEU A 32 -6.68 -9.56 6.68
N PHE A 33 -7.02 -9.93 5.44
CA PHE A 33 -6.97 -11.31 4.93
C PHE A 33 -5.69 -11.66 4.17
N SER A 34 -4.62 -10.86 4.30
CA SER A 34 -3.35 -11.19 3.64
C SER A 34 -2.83 -12.56 4.06
N ASN A 35 -2.53 -13.40 3.06
CA ASN A 35 -1.94 -14.73 3.22
C ASN A 35 -0.42 -14.71 3.45
N GLU A 36 0.22 -13.55 3.29
CA GLU A 36 1.62 -13.33 3.66
C GLU A 36 1.71 -12.33 4.82
N ASN A 37 2.80 -12.42 5.58
CA ASN A 37 3.13 -11.48 6.64
C ASN A 37 3.28 -10.07 6.07
N LEU A 38 2.73 -9.10 6.80
CA LEU A 38 2.81 -7.70 6.45
C LEU A 38 3.95 -7.01 7.19
N PHE A 39 4.63 -6.12 6.49
CA PHE A 39 5.74 -5.32 7.00
C PHE A 39 5.47 -3.82 6.83
N GLY A 40 6.43 -2.98 7.20
CA GLY A 40 6.23 -1.53 7.29
C GLY A 40 5.42 -1.15 8.54
N ALA A 41 5.25 0.15 8.79
CA ALA A 41 4.68 0.64 10.03
C ALA A 41 3.25 0.12 10.27
N HIS A 42 2.34 0.27 9.29
CA HIS A 42 0.96 -0.21 9.45
C HIS A 42 0.86 -1.72 9.30
N GLY A 43 1.66 -2.35 8.44
CA GLY A 43 1.70 -3.80 8.31
C GLY A 43 2.05 -4.49 9.62
N LYS A 44 3.13 -4.04 10.29
CA LYS A 44 3.53 -4.53 11.62
C LYS A 44 2.45 -4.30 12.66
N PHE A 45 1.81 -3.12 12.66
CA PHE A 45 0.68 -2.85 13.54
C PHE A 45 -0.44 -3.88 13.37
N VAL A 46 -0.85 -4.18 12.13
CA VAL A 46 -1.90 -5.17 11.84
C VAL A 46 -1.49 -6.57 12.29
N GLU A 47 -0.28 -7.03 12.00
CA GLU A 47 0.19 -8.35 12.42
C GLU A 47 0.19 -8.49 13.95
N GLN A 48 0.71 -7.48 14.65
CA GLN A 48 0.95 -7.52 16.09
C GLN A 48 -0.28 -7.16 16.94
N ASN A 49 -1.18 -6.30 16.44
CA ASN A 49 -2.28 -5.74 17.23
C ASN A 49 -3.66 -6.16 16.74
N PHE A 50 -3.75 -6.79 15.57
CA PHE A 50 -5.03 -7.23 15.01
C PHE A 50 -5.04 -8.74 14.78
N LYS A 51 -4.17 -9.26 13.91
CA LYS A 51 -4.17 -10.68 13.53
C LYS A 51 -3.78 -11.59 14.69
N SER A 52 -2.79 -11.19 15.49
CA SER A 52 -2.34 -11.94 16.69
C SER A 52 -3.47 -12.14 17.71
N TYR A 53 -4.23 -11.08 18.03
CA TYR A 53 -5.31 -11.09 19.02
C TYR A 53 -6.55 -11.85 18.56
N HIS A 54 -6.77 -11.93 17.25
CA HIS A 54 -7.95 -12.57 16.67
C HIS A 54 -7.62 -13.89 15.95
N LYS A 55 -6.45 -14.50 16.20
CA LYS A 55 -5.92 -15.63 15.42
C LYS A 55 -6.90 -16.78 15.20
N GLU A 56 -7.65 -17.18 16.23
CA GLU A 56 -8.59 -18.31 16.16
C GLU A 56 -9.91 -17.97 15.46
N ASN A 57 -10.27 -16.68 15.38
CA ASN A 57 -11.59 -16.25 14.90
C ASN A 57 -11.55 -15.00 14.00
N LEU A 58 -10.43 -14.81 13.29
CA LEU A 58 -10.13 -13.60 12.52
C LEU A 58 -11.21 -13.31 11.48
N ALA A 59 -11.65 -14.35 10.76
CA ALA A 59 -12.65 -14.23 9.71
C ALA A 59 -13.99 -13.72 10.25
N ASN A 60 -14.50 -14.31 11.33
CA ASN A 60 -15.78 -13.87 11.91
C ASN A 60 -15.65 -12.46 12.50
N PHE A 61 -14.53 -12.16 13.18
CA PHE A 61 -14.29 -10.82 13.70
C PHE A 61 -14.32 -9.74 12.60
N ILE A 62 -13.66 -10.00 11.46
CA ILE A 62 -13.68 -9.10 10.31
C ILE A 62 -15.10 -8.96 9.74
N LEU A 63 -15.84 -10.07 9.61
CA LEU A 63 -17.21 -10.05 9.08
C LEU A 63 -18.15 -9.24 9.97
N GLU A 64 -18.10 -9.45 11.29
CA GLU A 64 -18.89 -8.70 12.28
C GLU A 64 -18.55 -7.20 12.27
N ASN A 65 -17.28 -6.86 12.03
CA ASN A 65 -16.81 -5.47 12.03
C ASN A 65 -16.75 -4.82 10.64
N LYS A 66 -17.13 -5.52 9.56
CA LYS A 66 -17.03 -5.03 8.18
C LYS A 66 -17.71 -3.67 7.99
N HIS A 67 -18.94 -3.53 8.49
CA HIS A 67 -19.70 -2.28 8.38
C HIS A 67 -19.04 -1.13 9.14
N LYS A 68 -18.41 -1.43 10.29
CA LYS A 68 -17.63 -0.45 11.04
C LYS A 68 -16.44 0.02 10.21
N THR A 69 -15.66 -0.90 9.65
CA THR A 69 -14.52 -0.57 8.77
C THR A 69 -14.95 0.31 7.59
N ILE A 70 -16.02 -0.07 6.88
CA ILE A 70 -16.56 0.74 5.76
C ILE A 70 -16.93 2.16 6.22
N LYS A 71 -17.52 2.30 7.42
CA LYS A 71 -17.86 3.62 7.98
C LYS A 71 -16.61 4.46 8.24
N GLN A 72 -15.52 3.87 8.71
CA GLN A 72 -14.25 4.59 8.94
C GLN A 72 -13.68 5.15 7.62
N PHE A 73 -13.76 4.38 6.53
CA PHE A 73 -13.37 4.86 5.20
C PHE A 73 -14.28 5.98 4.68
N LYS A 74 -15.60 5.85 4.87
CA LYS A 74 -16.56 6.90 4.51
C LYS A 74 -16.35 8.20 5.30
N ASN A 75 -15.89 8.09 6.55
CA ASN A 75 -15.56 9.21 7.41
C ASN A 75 -14.15 9.80 7.14
N GLY A 76 -13.32 9.14 6.33
CA GLY A 76 -11.93 9.55 6.09
C GLY A 76 -10.98 9.27 7.26
N GLU A 77 -11.36 8.42 8.21
CA GLU A 77 -10.51 8.01 9.34
C GLU A 77 -9.39 7.05 8.90
N ILE A 78 -9.65 6.28 7.85
CA ILE A 78 -8.72 5.35 7.22
C ILE A 78 -8.83 5.54 5.72
N SER A 79 -7.71 5.39 5.01
CA SER A 79 -7.70 5.24 3.56
C SER A 79 -7.00 3.95 3.17
N TYR A 80 -7.14 3.56 1.91
CA TYR A 80 -6.33 2.49 1.35
C TYR A 80 -6.05 2.74 -0.11
N LYS A 81 -4.78 2.57 -0.48
CA LYS A 81 -4.34 2.58 -1.87
C LYS A 81 -3.31 1.50 -2.09
N GLY A 82 -3.53 0.63 -3.07
CA GLY A 82 -2.53 -0.34 -3.51
C GLY A 82 -1.27 0.37 -4.05
N THR A 83 -0.11 -0.14 -3.68
CA THR A 83 1.20 0.34 -4.17
C THR A 83 2.00 -0.80 -4.77
N ALA A 84 3.09 -0.47 -5.46
CA ALA A 84 4.00 -1.46 -6.02
C ALA A 84 4.65 -2.35 -4.95
N LEU A 85 4.77 -1.87 -3.70
CA LEU A 85 5.35 -2.61 -2.58
C LEU A 85 4.31 -3.27 -1.67
N GLY A 86 3.01 -3.04 -1.90
CA GLY A 86 1.95 -3.44 -0.97
C GLY A 86 0.75 -2.51 -1.02
N GLY A 87 0.55 -1.71 0.02
CA GLY A 87 -0.50 -0.72 0.15
C GLY A 87 -0.07 0.47 1.02
N CYS A 88 -0.91 1.50 1.03
CA CYS A 88 -0.72 2.72 1.81
C CYS A 88 -2.04 3.09 2.49
N ILE A 89 -2.00 3.45 3.78
CA ILE A 89 -3.16 3.90 4.56
C ILE A 89 -3.17 5.40 4.88
N ALA A 90 -2.15 6.14 4.42
CA ALA A 90 -2.01 7.58 4.68
C ALA A 90 -3.22 8.34 4.10
N THR A 91 -3.87 9.14 4.95
CA THR A 91 -5.06 9.92 4.58
C THR A 91 -4.69 11.28 3.98
N GLU A 92 -3.46 11.73 4.26
CA GLU A 92 -2.84 12.92 3.73
C GLU A 92 -2.28 12.75 2.31
N ALA A 93 -1.99 13.88 1.68
CA ALA A 93 -1.29 13.87 0.40
C ALA A 93 0.15 13.36 0.57
N CYS A 94 0.55 12.42 -0.29
CA CYS A 94 1.92 11.93 -0.33
C CYS A 94 2.85 12.94 -1.03
N ASP A 95 3.84 13.43 -0.28
CA ASP A 95 4.89 14.35 -0.74
C ASP A 95 5.89 13.67 -1.70
N SER A 96 6.13 12.38 -1.50
CA SER A 96 7.06 11.55 -2.30
C SER A 96 6.45 11.11 -3.63
N ARG A 97 5.16 11.38 -3.86
CA ARG A 97 4.48 10.99 -5.10
C ARG A 97 4.98 11.78 -6.30
N LEU A 98 5.40 13.02 -6.12
CA LEU A 98 5.91 13.88 -7.19
C LEU A 98 7.21 13.34 -7.78
N THR A 99 8.10 12.81 -6.93
CA THR A 99 9.39 12.24 -7.34
C THR A 99 9.28 10.79 -7.79
N ARG A 100 8.10 10.16 -7.64
CA ARG A 100 7.86 8.72 -7.90
C ARG A 100 8.85 7.79 -7.18
N SER A 101 9.45 8.24 -6.08
CA SER A 101 10.36 7.41 -5.30
C SER A 101 9.59 6.26 -4.65
N VAL A 102 9.87 5.03 -5.08
CA VAL A 102 9.32 3.82 -4.47
C VAL A 102 9.99 3.51 -3.13
N THR A 103 11.26 3.90 -2.98
CA THR A 103 12.06 3.72 -1.77
C THR A 103 11.54 4.55 -0.60
N ALA A 104 10.93 5.71 -0.86
CA ALA A 104 10.26 6.52 0.18
C ALA A 104 9.13 5.77 0.91
N CYS A 105 8.47 4.80 0.25
CA CYS A 105 7.42 4.01 0.88
C CYS A 105 7.96 3.00 1.92
N LEU A 106 9.25 2.70 1.94
CA LEU A 106 9.84 1.70 2.83
C LEU A 106 9.80 2.13 4.30
N GLU A 107 9.91 3.44 4.55
CA GLU A 107 9.91 4.05 5.90
C GLU A 107 8.65 4.88 6.17
N CYS A 108 7.69 4.90 5.25
CA CYS A 108 6.46 5.67 5.41
C CYS A 108 5.56 5.09 6.53
N HIS A 109 5.02 5.96 7.38
CA HIS A 109 4.11 5.57 8.46
C HIS A 109 2.85 4.84 7.96
N GLY A 110 2.38 5.19 6.76
CA GLY A 110 1.21 4.57 6.14
C GLY A 110 1.51 3.26 5.41
N ALA A 111 2.76 2.79 5.40
CA ALA A 111 3.17 1.66 4.58
C ALA A 111 2.63 0.32 5.11
N VAL A 112 2.02 -0.44 4.21
CA VAL A 112 1.76 -1.87 4.35
C VAL A 112 2.59 -2.56 3.28
N LEU A 113 3.71 -3.16 3.67
CA LEU A 113 4.66 -3.79 2.76
C LEU A 113 4.41 -5.30 2.67
N LYS A 114 4.55 -5.85 1.46
CA LYS A 114 4.46 -7.28 1.17
C LYS A 114 5.77 -7.73 0.55
N LYS A 115 6.38 -8.79 1.09
CA LYS A 115 7.68 -9.27 0.61
C LYS A 115 7.58 -9.70 -0.85
N SER A 116 6.51 -10.42 -1.21
CA SER A 116 6.27 -10.88 -2.59
C SER A 116 6.30 -9.74 -3.61
N LYS A 117 5.73 -8.59 -3.24
CA LYS A 117 5.66 -7.39 -4.08
C LYS A 117 6.99 -6.65 -4.14
N ILE A 118 7.72 -6.54 -3.02
CA ILE A 118 9.07 -5.97 -3.02
C ILE A 118 9.99 -6.80 -3.93
N ASP A 119 9.95 -8.13 -3.81
CA ASP A 119 10.73 -9.03 -4.66
C ASP A 119 10.38 -8.84 -6.13
N ASN A 120 9.08 -8.71 -6.46
CA ASN A 120 8.64 -8.44 -7.83
C ASN A 120 9.17 -7.10 -8.36
N VAL A 121 9.15 -6.05 -7.54
CA VAL A 121 9.72 -4.75 -7.91
C VAL A 121 11.22 -4.86 -8.14
N ILE A 122 11.97 -5.54 -7.28
CA ILE A 122 13.42 -5.79 -7.46
C ILE A 122 13.68 -6.49 -8.80
N GLN A 123 12.92 -7.53 -9.15
CA GLN A 123 13.11 -8.24 -10.42
C GLN A 123 12.83 -7.33 -11.62
N ASN A 124 11.70 -6.62 -11.64
CA ASN A 124 11.37 -5.70 -12.73
C ASN A 124 12.38 -4.55 -12.84
N HIS A 125 12.89 -4.06 -11.71
CA HIS A 125 13.89 -3.01 -11.66
C HIS A 125 15.22 -3.48 -12.27
N LYS A 126 15.68 -4.72 -11.96
CA LYS A 126 16.86 -5.31 -12.59
C LYS A 126 16.73 -5.41 -14.11
N ILE A 127 15.58 -5.86 -14.59
CA ILE A 127 15.29 -5.92 -16.04
C ILE A 127 15.35 -4.53 -16.67
N PHE A 128 14.77 -3.53 -16.01
CA PHE A 128 14.82 -2.14 -16.48
C PHE A 128 16.27 -1.62 -16.57
N MET A 129 17.12 -1.98 -15.61
CA MET A 129 18.52 -1.56 -15.62
C MET A 129 19.36 -2.19 -16.75
N GLU A 130 18.96 -3.35 -17.29
CA GLU A 130 19.68 -4.00 -18.40
C GLU A 130 19.67 -3.17 -19.68
N ILE A 131 18.66 -2.32 -19.86
CA ILE A 131 18.52 -1.46 -21.06
C ILE A 131 19.11 -0.05 -20.88
N LEU A 132 19.59 0.29 -19.68
CA LEU A 132 20.17 1.59 -19.39
C LEU A 132 21.68 1.61 -19.74
N ASP A 133 22.17 2.78 -20.12
CA ASP A 133 23.62 3.00 -20.26
C ASP A 133 24.27 3.01 -18.87
N LYS A 134 25.21 2.09 -18.64
CA LYS A 134 25.90 1.90 -17.36
C LYS A 134 26.70 3.12 -16.90
N ASN A 135 27.05 4.03 -17.83
CA ASN A 135 27.77 5.27 -17.50
C ASN A 135 26.82 6.46 -17.27
N SER A 136 25.50 6.26 -17.36
CA SER A 136 24.51 7.33 -17.25
C SER A 136 24.17 7.65 -15.79
N ILE A 137 23.62 8.84 -15.55
CA ILE A 137 23.17 9.23 -14.21
C ILE A 137 21.96 8.41 -13.78
N GLU A 138 21.08 8.09 -14.74
CA GLU A 138 19.89 7.27 -14.54
C GLU A 138 20.28 5.89 -14.01
N TYR A 139 21.23 5.19 -14.65
CA TYR A 139 21.70 3.89 -14.16
C TYR A 139 22.23 3.97 -12.72
N ASN A 140 22.96 5.03 -12.37
CA ASN A 140 23.50 5.22 -11.03
C ASN A 140 22.41 5.50 -9.97
N THR A 141 21.39 6.27 -10.34
CA THR A 141 20.23 6.52 -9.48
C THR A 141 19.44 5.23 -9.25
N GLU A 142 19.09 4.52 -10.31
CA GLU A 142 18.36 3.24 -10.24
C GLU A 142 19.16 2.18 -9.45
N MET A 143 20.48 2.09 -9.65
CA MET A 143 21.34 1.21 -8.86
C MET A 143 21.32 1.51 -7.36
N SER A 144 21.26 2.80 -7.00
CA SER A 144 21.16 3.20 -5.59
C SER A 144 19.82 2.79 -4.99
N ASP A 145 18.72 3.01 -5.71
CA ASP A 145 17.38 2.60 -5.28
C ASP A 145 17.25 1.07 -5.19
N LEU A 146 17.80 0.34 -6.16
CA LEU A 146 17.81 -1.13 -6.16
C LEU A 146 18.52 -1.70 -4.92
N LYS A 147 19.67 -1.14 -4.54
CA LYS A 147 20.39 -1.57 -3.33
C LYS A 147 19.53 -1.42 -2.07
N ILE A 148 18.84 -0.28 -1.92
CA ILE A 148 17.94 -0.03 -0.78
C ILE A 148 16.81 -1.09 -0.76
N LEU A 149 16.21 -1.38 -1.91
CA LEU A 149 15.15 -2.40 -2.02
C LEU A 149 15.66 -3.79 -1.63
N GLU A 150 16.84 -4.19 -2.11
CA GLU A 150 17.47 -5.47 -1.79
C GLU A 150 17.81 -5.58 -0.29
N GLU A 151 18.36 -4.52 0.30
CA GLU A 151 18.65 -4.47 1.73
C GLU A 151 17.40 -4.64 2.58
N ILE A 152 16.30 -3.97 2.23
CA ILE A 152 15.03 -4.16 2.93
C ILE A 152 14.50 -5.57 2.72
N SER A 153 14.43 -6.08 1.49
CA SER A 153 13.93 -7.44 1.23
C SER A 153 14.68 -8.50 2.03
N ALA A 154 16.01 -8.37 2.15
CA ALA A 154 16.84 -9.26 2.95
C ALA A 154 16.52 -9.20 4.47
N LYS A 155 16.15 -8.01 4.99
CA LYS A 155 15.72 -7.85 6.39
C LYS A 155 14.37 -8.51 6.65
N LEU A 156 13.46 -8.49 5.68
CA LEU A 156 12.12 -9.09 5.81
C LEU A 156 12.13 -10.64 5.89
N ILE A 157 13.26 -11.30 5.60
CA ILE A 157 13.43 -12.76 5.76
C ILE A 157 13.73 -13.13 7.24
N LYS A 158 14.25 -12.18 8.02
CA LYS A 158 14.75 -12.42 9.38
C LYS A 158 13.74 -12.08 10.49
N GLU A 159 12.61 -11.50 10.14
CA GLU A 159 11.48 -11.18 11.03
C GLU A 159 10.37 -12.24 10.89
#